data_AF-A0A4Q2Z681-F1
#
_entry.id   AF-A0A4Q2Z681-F1
#
_cell.length_a   1.000
_cell.length_b   1.000
_cell.length_c   1.000
_cell.angle_alpha   90.00
_cell.angle_beta   90.00
_cell.angle_gamma   90.00
#
_symmetry.space_group_name_H-M   'P 1'
#
loop_
_entity.id
_entity.type
_entity.pdbx_description
1 polymer ?
#
loop_
_entity_poly.entity_id
_entity_poly.type
_entity_poly.pdbx_seq_one_letter_code
_entity_poly.pdbx_strand_id
1 'polypeptide(L)' 'MRILIFIGGILIAALGFMVFQQTKDPTLLQGGLTLGGGLVICGFFSLRAKWHGITGAAVLALLLAARTVP' A
#
# COMPACT_ATOMS: atom_id res chain seq x y z
N MET A 1 -7.43 -4.04 -14.09
CA MET A 1 -7.77 -3.55 -12.73
C MET A 1 -6.96 -4.24 -11.63
N ARG A 2 -6.90 -5.57 -11.54
CA ARG A 2 -6.16 -6.30 -10.48
C ARG A 2 -4.64 -6.02 -10.45
N ILE A 3 -4.02 -5.92 -11.62
CA ILE A 3 -2.60 -5.58 -11.78
C ILE A 3 -2.28 -4.17 -11.27
N LEU A 4 -3.23 -3.23 -11.33
CA LEU A 4 -3.03 -1.87 -10.83
C LEU A 4 -2.91 -1.84 -9.30
N ILE A 5 -3.60 -2.75 -8.59
CA ILE A 5 -3.50 -2.87 -7.12
C ILE A 5 -2.09 -3.36 -6.74
N PHE A 6 -1.56 -4.33 -7.49
CA PHE A 6 -0.19 -4.82 -7.31
C PHE A 6 0.85 -3.75 -7.62
N ILE A 7 0.74 -3.10 -8.79
CA ILE A 7 1.66 -2.04 -9.20
C ILE A 7 1.61 -0.87 -8.21
N GLY A 8 0.42 -0.48 -7.76
CA GLY A 8 0.24 0.56 -6.75
C GLY A 8 0.87 0.21 -5.40
N GLY A 9 0.67 -1.02 -4.91
CA GLY A 9 1.28 -1.49 -3.66
C GLY A 9 2.82 -1.52 -3.72
N ILE A 10 3.38 -1.99 -4.84
CA ILE A 10 4.83 -2.01 -5.07
C ILE A 10 5.38 -0.58 -5.16
N LEU A 11 4.70 0.32 -5.87
CA LEU A 11 5.09 1.73 -5.95
C LEU A 11 5.12 2.38 -4.56
N ILE A 12 4.07 2.20 -3.74
CA ILE A 12 4.01 2.78 -2.40
C ILE A 12 5.12 2.24 -1.50
N ALA A 13 5.43 0.94 -1.58
CA ALA A 13 6.54 0.35 -0.84
C ALA A 13 7.90 0.92 -1.31
N ALA A 14 8.09 1.06 -2.63
CA ALA A 14 9.31 1.63 -3.21
C ALA A 14 9.49 3.11 -2.85
N LEU A 15 8.42 3.90 -2.89
CA LEU A 15 8.44 5.30 -2.46
C LEU A 15 8.77 5.43 -0.97
N GLY A 16 8.17 4.59 -0.12
CA GLY A 16 8.49 4.58 1.31
C GLY A 16 9.96 4.24 1.58
N PHE A 17 10.54 3.31 0.82
CA PHE A 17 11.96 2.97 0.90
C PHE A 17 12.87 4.10 0.38
N MET A 18 12.49 4.78 -0.71
CA MET A 18 13.25 5.91 -1.24
C MET A 18 13.23 7.12 -0.29
N VAL A 19 12.08 7.41 0.32
CA VAL A 19 11.97 8.48 1.32
C VAL A 19 12.80 8.14 2.55
N PHE A 20 12.77 6.88 3.01
CA PHE A 20 13.63 6.42 4.10
C PHE A 20 15.13 6.61 3.81
N GLN A 21 15.59 6.35 2.58
CA GLN A 21 16.98 6.59 2.19
C GLN A 21 17.38 8.07 2.32
N GLN A 22 16.44 9.00 2.12
CA GLN A 22 16.69 10.43 2.26
C GLN A 22 16.61 10.92 3.70
N THR A 23 15.58 10.54 4.46
CA THR A 23 15.36 11.11 5.80
C THR A 23 15.93 10.26 6.94
N LYS A 24 16.21 8.98 6.69
CA LYS A 24 16.57 7.95 7.69
C LYS A 24 15.51 7.73 8.77
N ASP A 25 14.28 8.18 8.56
CA ASP A 25 13.19 8.03 9.53
C ASP A 25 12.54 6.64 9.44
N PRO A 26 12.67 5.79 10.46
CA PRO A 26 12.14 4.42 10.42
C PRO A 26 10.61 4.38 10.34
N THR A 27 9.93 5.44 10.81
CA THR A 27 8.47 5.61 10.74
C THR A 27 7.96 5.69 9.31
N LEU A 28 8.70 6.34 8.40
CA LEU A 28 8.33 6.44 6.99
C LEU A 28 8.52 5.11 6.26
N LEU A 29 9.56 4.36 6.62
CA LEU A 29 9.78 3.01 6.13
C LEU A 29 8.66 2.05 6.59
N GLN A 30 8.31 2.11 7.88
CA GLN A 30 7.22 1.31 8.45
C GLN A 30 5.88 1.65 7.80
N GLY A 31 5.57 2.94 7.59
CA GLY A 31 4.36 3.37 6.90
C GLY A 31 4.30 2.85 5.47
N GLY A 32 5.37 3.03 4.71
CA GLY A 32 5.49 2.55 3.33
C GLY A 32 5.36 1.04 3.19
N LEU A 33 6.03 0.25 4.05
CA LEU A 33 5.92 -1.22 4.05
C LEU A 33 4.53 -1.71 4.48
N THR A 34 3.93 -1.09 5.51
CA THR A 34 2.63 -1.52 6.02
C THR A 34 1.54 -1.28 4.98
N LEU A 35 1.58 -0.13 4.31
CA LEU A 35 0.58 0.26 3.30
C LEU A 35 0.84 -0.40 1.96
N GLY A 36 2.07 -0.35 1.47
CA GLY A 36 2.46 -1.00 0.21
C GLY A 36 2.34 -2.52 0.29
N GLY A 37 2.82 -3.12 1.38
CA GLY A 37 2.67 -4.54 1.67
C GLY A 37 1.21 -4.96 1.82
N GLY A 38 0.39 -4.16 2.52
CA GLY A 38 -1.04 -4.39 2.65
C GLY A 38 -1.76 -4.43 1.29
N LEU A 39 -1.44 -3.51 0.38
CA LEU A 39 -1.98 -3.48 -0.97
C LEU A 39 -1.54 -4.68 -1.82
N VAL A 40 -0.28 -5.11 -1.69
CA VAL A 40 0.22 -6.32 -2.36
C VAL A 40 -0.51 -7.57 -1.87
N ILE A 41 -0.74 -7.70 -0.56
CA ILE A 41 -1.50 -8.82 0.03
C ILE A 41 -2.96 -8.79 -0.46
N CYS A 42 -3.62 -7.62 -0.46
CA CYS A 42 -4.96 -7.47 -1.01
C CYS A 42 -5.03 -7.80 -2.51
N GLY A 43 -4.00 -7.44 -3.28
CA GLY A 43 -3.84 -7.86 -4.67
C GLY A 43 -3.77 -9.37 -4.81
N PHE A 44 -3.00 -10.05 -3.96
CA PHE A 44 -2.88 -11.51 -3.93
C PHE A 44 -4.21 -12.18 -3.58
N PHE A 45 -4.93 -11.63 -2.61
CA PHE A 45 -6.26 -12.12 -2.21
C PHE A 45 -7.31 -11.90 -3.32
N SER A 46 -7.16 -10.85 -4.14
CA SER A 46 -8.04 -10.62 -5.31
C SER A 46 -7.96 -11.73 -6.37
N LEU A 47 -6.92 -12.57 -6.38
CA LEU A 47 -6.81 -13.72 -7.29
C LEU A 47 -7.83 -14.80 -6.94
N ARG A 48 -8.05 -15.06 -5.64
CA ARG A 48 -8.95 -16.10 -5.12
C ARG A 48 -10.34 -15.56 -4.76
N ALA A 49 -10.40 -14.37 -4.16
CA ALA A 49 -11.62 -13.70 -3.72
C ALA A 49 -11.65 -12.26 -4.29
N LYS A 50 -12.23 -12.13 -5.50
CA LYS A 50 -12.23 -10.90 -6.31
C LYS A 50 -12.76 -9.68 -5.55
N TRP A 51 -13.84 -9.84 -4.80
CA TRP A 51 -14.47 -8.75 -4.03
C TRP A 51 -13.69 -8.39 -2.77
N HIS A 52 -13.15 -9.37 -2.05
CA HIS A 52 -12.44 -9.17 -0.79
C HIS A 52 -11.10 -8.45 -0.98
N GLY A 53 -10.38 -8.74 -2.07
CA GLY A 53 -9.15 -8.05 -2.40
C GLY A 53 -9.36 -6.60 -2.85
N ILE A 54 -10.44 -6.31 -3.58
CA ILE A 54 -10.75 -4.95 -4.06
C ILE A 54 -11.21 -4.06 -2.90
N THR A 55 -12.09 -4.55 -2.02
CA THR A 55 -12.54 -3.79 -0.84
C THR A 55 -11.41 -3.57 0.15
N GLY A 56 -10.55 -4.57 0.39
CA GLY A 56 -9.36 -4.42 1.23
C GLY A 56 -8.40 -3.34 0.72
N ALA A 57 -8.14 -3.32 -0.60
CA ALA A 57 -7.33 -2.28 -1.23
C ALA A 57 -7.97 -0.89 -1.12
N ALA A 58 -9.29 -0.79 -1.29
CA ALA A 58 -10.02 0.46 -1.15
C ALA A 58 -9.96 1.01 0.28
N VAL A 59 -10.13 0.15 1.30
CA VAL A 59 -10.04 0.55 2.72
C VAL A 59 -8.63 0.99 3.09
N LEU A 60 -7.59 0.29 2.61
CA LEU A 60 -6.19 0.68 2.81
C LEU A 60 -5.88 2.03 2.15
N ALA A 61 -6.39 2.29 0.95
CA ALA A 61 -6.25 3.57 0.28
C ALA A 61 -7.00 4.71 1.02
N LEU A 62 -8.16 4.42 1.61
CA LEU A 62 -8.95 5.37 2.39
C LEU A 62 -8.27 5.69 3.73
N LEU A 63 -7.69 4.70 4.39
CA LEU A 63 -6.84 4.87 5.58
C LEU A 63 -5.60 5.72 5.27
N LEU A 64 -4.99 5.53 4.10
CA LEU A 64 -3.89 6.38 3.64
C LEU A 64 -4.32 7.84 3.48
N ALA A 65 -5.45 8.07 2.80
CA ALA A 65 -6.01 9.42 2.66
C ALA A 65 -6.30 10.04 4.04
N ALA A 66 -6.94 9.31 4.95
CA ALA A 66 -7.22 9.80 6.30
C ALA A 66 -5.97 10.10 7.14
N ARG A 67 -4.85 9.39 6.90
CA ARG A 67 -3.56 9.62 7.57
C ARG A 67 -2.74 10.75 6.96
N THR A 68 -3.09 11.22 5.77
CA THR A 68 -2.32 12.21 4.98
C THR A 68 -3.08 13.51 4.73
N VAL A 69 -4.39 13.56 4.98
CA VAL A 69 -5.17 14.80 5.03
C VAL A 69 -4.76 15.58 6.30
N PRO A 70 -4.33 16.85 6.15
CA PRO A 70 -3.88 17.69 7.26
C PRO A 70 -5.02 18.11 8.20
#